data_AF-A0A972S657-F1
#
_entry.id   AF-A0A972S657-F1
#
_cell.length_a   1.000
_cell.length_b   1.000
_cell.length_c   1.000
_cell.angle_alpha   90.00
_cell.angle_beta   90.00
_cell.angle_gamma   90.00
#
_symmetry.space_group_name_H-M   'P 1'
#
loop_
_entity.id
_entity.type
_entity.pdbx_description
1 polymer ?
#
loop_
_entity_poly.entity_id
_entity_poly.type
_entity_poly.pdbx_seq_one_letter_code
_entity_poly.pdbx_strand_id
1 'polypeptide(L)'
;DSNLTITYMNREMIAFLKDKESHLQKFLPHFKVEGLLGENIDIFHADPSHQRGLLNKITEPYTGNIQLENVHLEIYAIPVYNRAGQRTATIAEWRDKTSEVQLLQEVGNTVKAAQSGLLSQRIDLSKVEGVALELSQSINDLLEAVEQPINAAVHVAVSLSEGDLTQHIEGDLQGRFAVLQDSFNVALDNLASMMSQTKAATNAVSGGAEQIYQGSVDLNDRTQNQAASLEQTASSMEQMTAAVKQNADNAQEASKVTQTTASQAKSGVDVMHRAIESMEQIHDSSQKINDIIALIDSIAFQTNLLALNAAVEAARAGEHGRGFAVVAGEVRNLAGKSSEAAKDIRTLIEDTVKKVSEGSEHVKGSGNMLNEIVDSISNVNQIIEEIALSSNEQSQGVGLVNNSITAIDSAVQQNAALVEETAATAEELGEMSKQMNHNVSQFKINEAAIGIGSALQTGNFDFAGARRAHRQWRVKVRAYINDININFDRSSASDGSVCALGKWIYGHGQDYKGIPAFIELEREHAELHSFIGKILELKDIGDIQTANEEMSKLAEASESVIGLINQLERYMENGAGMMAQHNALEAMASTPAPAAPKAKPAQSTHTRKSTTATQAPALQAPAPTQPARDDSDEWSDF
;
A
#
# COMPACT_ATOMS: atom_id res chain seq x y z
N ASP A 1 51.54 -21.69 92.45
CA ASP A 1 51.52 -22.88 93.33
C ASP A 1 50.13 -23.00 93.97
N SER A 2 49.96 -23.80 95.03
CA SER A 2 48.70 -23.95 95.78
C SER A 2 48.29 -22.68 96.55
N ASN A 3 49.22 -21.75 96.79
CA ASN A 3 48.94 -20.44 97.41
C ASN A 3 48.64 -19.37 96.35
N LEU A 4 48.58 -19.77 95.07
CA LEU A 4 48.39 -18.89 93.92
C LEU A 4 49.53 -17.88 93.73
N THR A 5 50.71 -18.20 94.27
CA THR A 5 51.95 -17.47 93.99
C THR A 5 52.53 -17.93 92.67
N ILE A 6 53.00 -16.99 91.85
CA ILE A 6 53.58 -17.26 90.53
C ILE A 6 54.99 -17.81 90.73
N THR A 7 55.15 -19.13 90.61
CA THR A 7 56.43 -19.81 90.83
C THR A 7 57.25 -19.99 89.55
N TYR A 8 56.63 -19.83 88.39
CA TYR A 8 57.27 -20.01 87.09
C TYR A 8 56.53 -19.22 86.00
N MET A 9 57.30 -18.64 85.08
CA MET A 9 56.83 -18.12 83.79
C MET A 9 57.88 -18.47 82.74
N ASN A 10 57.45 -18.91 81.56
CA ASN A 10 58.38 -19.11 80.44
C ASN A 10 58.77 -17.76 79.82
N ARG A 11 59.81 -17.77 78.98
CA ARG A 11 60.32 -16.56 78.33
C ARG A 11 59.27 -15.87 77.44
N GLU A 12 58.48 -16.66 76.72
CA GLU A 12 57.42 -16.16 75.83
C GLU A 12 56.31 -15.44 76.60
N MET A 13 55.89 -15.95 77.75
CA MET A 13 54.89 -15.31 78.60
C MET A 13 55.41 -13.99 79.19
N ILE A 14 56.69 -13.93 79.56
CA ILE A 14 57.30 -12.67 80.03
C ILE A 14 57.33 -11.64 78.90
N ALA A 15 57.72 -12.05 77.68
CA ALA A 15 57.73 -11.17 76.52
C ALA A 15 56.32 -10.70 76.14
N PHE A 16 55.34 -11.61 76.14
CA PHE A 16 53.93 -11.34 75.88
C PHE A 16 53.34 -10.34 76.87
N LEU A 17 53.52 -10.56 78.18
CA LEU A 17 53.03 -9.62 79.19
C LEU A 17 53.73 -8.27 79.10
N LYS A 18 55.00 -8.23 78.69
CA LYS A 18 55.77 -6.99 78.51
C LYS A 18 55.27 -6.18 77.30
N ASP A 19 54.93 -6.85 76.21
CA ASP A 19 54.26 -6.24 75.05
C ASP A 19 52.91 -5.61 75.46
N LYS A 20 52.12 -6.32 76.27
CA LYS A 20 50.80 -5.87 76.71
C LYS A 20 50.80 -5.03 78.00
N GLU A 21 51.95 -4.80 78.63
CA GLU A 21 52.07 -4.20 79.97
C GLU A 21 51.41 -2.83 80.05
N SER A 22 51.69 -1.96 79.07
CA SER A 22 51.11 -0.62 78.98
C SER A 22 49.58 -0.63 78.84
N HIS A 23 49.02 -1.64 78.15
CA HIS A 23 47.58 -1.78 77.97
C HIS A 23 46.91 -2.39 79.19
N LEU A 24 47.53 -3.40 79.81
CA LEU A 24 47.07 -4.01 81.07
C LEU A 24 47.07 -3.00 82.22
N GLN A 25 48.05 -2.09 82.26
CA GLN A 25 48.15 -1.03 83.28
C GLN A 25 46.96 -0.05 83.29
N LYS A 26 46.23 0.10 82.17
CA LYS A 26 44.99 0.90 82.15
C LYS A 26 43.91 0.33 83.06
N PHE A 27 43.85 -0.99 83.18
CA PHE A 27 42.86 -1.71 83.99
C PHE A 27 43.42 -2.16 85.35
N LEU A 28 44.73 -2.34 85.41
CA LEU A 28 45.48 -2.77 86.59
C LEU A 28 46.63 -1.79 86.86
N PRO A 29 46.40 -0.64 87.49
CA PRO A 29 47.38 0.46 87.59
C PRO A 29 48.70 0.09 88.27
N HIS A 30 48.71 -0.97 89.06
CA HIS A 30 49.88 -1.47 89.79
C HIS A 30 50.58 -2.64 89.08
N PHE A 31 50.07 -3.08 87.93
CA PHE A 31 50.64 -4.18 87.17
C PHE A 31 52.02 -3.81 86.62
N LYS A 32 53.04 -4.59 86.96
CA LYS A 32 54.37 -4.51 86.36
C LYS A 32 54.88 -5.91 86.09
N VAL A 33 55.45 -6.13 84.92
CA VAL A 33 56.01 -7.44 84.54
C VAL A 33 57.27 -7.74 85.33
N GLU A 34 58.07 -6.70 85.60
CA GLU A 34 59.21 -6.77 86.50
C GLU A 34 58.73 -6.97 87.94
N GLY A 35 58.96 -8.17 88.49
CA GLY A 35 58.58 -8.54 89.84
C GLY A 35 57.43 -9.56 89.94
N LEU A 36 56.80 -9.97 88.82
CA LEU A 36 55.70 -10.94 88.85
C LEU A 36 56.08 -12.31 89.42
N LEU A 37 57.34 -12.74 89.26
CA LEU A 37 57.80 -14.00 89.85
C LEU A 37 57.90 -13.86 91.38
N GLY A 38 57.13 -14.68 92.09
CA GLY A 38 57.00 -14.61 93.55
C GLY A 38 55.84 -13.76 94.05
N GLU A 39 55.15 -13.03 93.17
CA GLU A 39 53.92 -12.30 93.49
C GLU A 39 52.68 -13.20 93.41
N ASN A 40 51.60 -12.78 94.07
CA ASN A 40 50.33 -13.49 94.03
C ASN A 40 49.51 -13.08 92.81
N ILE A 41 48.81 -14.01 92.14
CA ILE A 41 48.00 -13.69 90.94
C ILE A 41 46.82 -12.73 91.20
N ASP A 42 46.51 -12.45 92.48
CA ASP A 42 45.53 -11.43 92.87
C ASP A 42 45.75 -10.10 92.14
N ILE A 43 47.01 -9.75 91.84
CA ILE A 43 47.37 -8.53 91.11
C ILE A 43 46.75 -8.42 89.70
N PHE A 44 46.28 -9.54 89.13
CA PHE A 44 45.61 -9.57 87.83
C PHE A 44 44.08 -9.34 87.92
N HIS A 45 43.51 -9.22 89.12
CA HIS A 45 42.06 -9.27 89.33
C HIS A 45 41.57 -8.12 90.22
N ALA A 46 40.52 -7.42 89.78
CA ALA A 46 39.90 -6.34 90.57
C ALA A 46 39.20 -6.86 91.84
N ASP A 47 38.65 -8.09 91.81
CA ASP A 47 38.16 -8.82 92.99
C ASP A 47 38.91 -10.14 93.14
N PRO A 48 40.01 -10.15 93.92
CA PRO A 48 40.79 -11.37 94.16
C PRO A 48 40.02 -12.47 94.89
N SER A 49 39.04 -12.12 95.74
CA SER A 49 38.29 -13.11 96.53
C SER A 49 37.42 -13.97 95.61
N HIS A 50 36.80 -13.35 94.61
CA HIS A 50 36.03 -14.05 93.59
C HIS A 50 36.90 -15.03 92.79
N GLN A 51 38.05 -14.56 92.27
CA GLN A 51 38.92 -15.40 91.43
C GLN A 51 39.51 -16.59 92.21
N ARG A 52 39.91 -16.38 93.46
CA ARG A 52 40.35 -17.47 94.36
C ARG A 52 39.27 -18.53 94.53
N GLY A 53 38.03 -18.09 94.74
CA GLY A 53 36.87 -18.99 94.85
C GLY A 53 36.62 -19.81 93.59
N LEU A 54 36.76 -19.19 92.41
CA LEU A 54 36.66 -19.87 91.12
C LEU A 54 37.78 -20.88 90.95
N LEU A 55 39.03 -20.43 91.05
CA LEU A 55 40.21 -21.27 90.84
C LEU A 55 40.20 -22.48 91.77
N ASN A 56 39.82 -22.35 93.04
CA ASN A 56 39.76 -23.46 93.99
C ASN A 56 38.75 -24.56 93.61
N LYS A 57 37.70 -24.22 92.83
CA LYS A 57 36.66 -25.15 92.41
C LYS A 57 36.95 -25.86 91.08
N ILE A 58 37.93 -25.38 90.31
CA ILE A 58 38.29 -25.96 89.02
C ILE A 58 39.00 -27.31 89.26
N THR A 59 38.35 -28.40 88.81
CA THR A 59 38.87 -29.77 88.85
C THR A 59 39.27 -30.34 87.49
N GLU A 60 38.85 -29.69 86.40
CA GLU A 60 39.17 -30.01 85.00
C GLU A 60 39.73 -28.75 84.31
N PRO A 61 40.42 -28.86 83.17
CA PRO A 61 40.88 -27.68 82.44
C PRO A 61 39.74 -26.69 82.15
N TYR A 62 39.99 -25.41 82.40
CA TYR A 62 39.02 -24.33 82.22
C TYR A 62 39.55 -23.30 81.25
N THR A 63 38.73 -22.91 80.28
CA THR A 63 39.03 -21.81 79.36
C THR A 63 38.22 -20.58 79.75
N GLY A 64 38.91 -19.46 79.99
CA GLY A 64 38.30 -18.15 80.22
C GLY A 64 38.68 -17.18 79.11
N ASN A 65 37.75 -16.32 78.71
CA ASN A 65 38.02 -15.23 77.76
C ASN A 65 38.04 -13.90 78.50
N ILE A 66 39.03 -13.08 78.22
CA ILE A 66 39.18 -11.73 78.75
C ILE A 66 39.16 -10.75 77.58
N GLN A 67 38.28 -9.76 77.65
CA GLN A 67 38.23 -8.66 76.70
C GLN A 67 38.65 -7.36 77.42
N LEU A 68 39.70 -6.72 76.91
CA LEU A 68 40.24 -5.47 77.41
C LEU A 68 40.30 -4.44 76.27
N GLU A 69 39.24 -3.62 76.15
CA GLU A 69 38.99 -2.77 74.98
C GLU A 69 39.05 -3.61 73.68
N ASN A 70 40.10 -3.42 72.89
CA ASN A 70 40.38 -4.01 71.60
C ASN A 70 41.38 -5.18 71.70
N VAL A 71 41.79 -5.58 72.90
CA VAL A 71 42.63 -6.77 73.13
C VAL A 71 41.76 -7.91 73.66
N HIS A 72 41.81 -9.05 72.98
CA HIS A 72 41.08 -10.26 73.34
C HIS A 72 42.07 -11.36 73.73
N LEU A 73 42.02 -11.81 74.97
CA LEU A 73 42.90 -12.84 75.50
C LEU A 73 42.09 -14.07 75.90
N GLU A 74 42.61 -15.25 75.59
CA GLU A 74 42.09 -16.52 76.08
C GLU A 74 43.08 -17.07 77.11
N ILE A 75 42.57 -17.44 78.28
CA ILE A 75 43.35 -18.09 79.32
C ILE A 75 42.88 -19.52 79.48
N TYR A 76 43.81 -20.45 79.35
CA TYR A 76 43.58 -21.86 79.59
C TYR A 76 44.23 -22.26 80.93
N ALA A 77 43.40 -22.54 81.93
CA ALA A 77 43.79 -22.87 83.29
C ALA A 77 43.67 -24.37 83.56
N ILE A 78 44.80 -25.04 83.80
CA ILE A 78 44.89 -26.49 84.02
C ILE A 78 45.30 -26.76 85.47
N PRO A 79 44.47 -27.42 86.30
CA PRO A 79 44.87 -27.82 87.65
C PRO A 79 45.90 -28.96 87.60
N VAL A 80 46.97 -28.84 88.40
CA VAL A 80 48.04 -29.84 88.49
C VAL A 80 47.92 -30.57 89.82
N TYR A 81 47.90 -31.89 89.78
CA TYR A 81 47.80 -32.76 90.94
C TYR A 81 49.09 -33.56 91.15
N ASN A 82 49.45 -33.79 92.41
CA ASN A 82 50.52 -34.74 92.73
C ASN A 82 50.02 -36.20 92.66
N ARG A 83 50.94 -37.16 92.86
CA ARG A 83 50.61 -38.60 92.85
C ARG A 83 49.62 -39.03 93.94
N ALA A 84 49.39 -38.19 94.96
CA ALA A 84 48.42 -38.42 96.03
C ALA A 84 47.04 -37.80 95.71
N GLY A 85 46.84 -37.24 94.51
CA GLY A 85 45.58 -36.61 94.11
C GLY A 85 45.34 -35.23 94.71
N GLN A 86 46.33 -34.64 95.40
CA GLN A 86 46.23 -33.30 95.95
C GLN A 86 46.71 -32.28 94.91
N ARG A 87 45.94 -31.21 94.72
CA ARG A 87 46.31 -30.12 93.82
C ARG A 87 47.53 -29.38 94.36
N THR A 88 48.55 -29.24 93.52
CA THR A 88 49.82 -28.57 93.86
C THR A 88 50.01 -27.25 93.14
N ALA A 89 49.41 -27.08 91.97
CA ALA A 89 49.52 -25.85 91.19
C ALA A 89 48.37 -25.71 90.17
N THR A 90 48.36 -24.59 89.46
CA THR A 90 47.59 -24.38 88.24
C THR A 90 48.53 -23.81 87.19
N ILE A 91 48.50 -24.38 86.00
CA ILE A 91 49.18 -23.83 84.83
C ILE A 91 48.16 -22.93 84.13
N ALA A 92 48.53 -21.69 83.82
CA ALA A 92 47.74 -20.79 83.01
C ALA A 92 48.50 -20.50 81.72
N GLU A 93 47.93 -20.90 80.59
CA GLU A 93 48.40 -20.53 79.27
C GLU A 93 47.57 -19.35 78.78
N TRP A 94 48.23 -18.32 78.24
CA TRP A 94 47.57 -17.13 77.71
C TRP A 94 47.79 -17.09 76.21
N ARG A 95 46.72 -16.87 75.46
CA ARG A 95 46.75 -16.72 74.01
C ARG A 95 46.10 -15.40 73.63
N ASP A 96 46.79 -14.62 72.82
CA ASP A 96 46.20 -13.44 72.18
C ASP A 96 45.30 -13.89 71.03
N LYS A 97 44.00 -13.58 71.13
CA LYS A 97 42.98 -13.81 70.11
C LYS A 97 42.51 -12.51 69.45
N THR A 98 43.21 -11.39 69.70
CA THR A 98 42.82 -10.08 69.19
C THR A 98 42.68 -10.08 67.67
N SER A 99 43.68 -10.59 66.96
CA SER A 99 43.66 -10.69 65.49
C SER A 99 42.58 -11.63 64.97
N GLU A 100 42.31 -12.75 65.66
CA GLU A 100 41.24 -13.70 65.30
C GLU A 100 39.85 -13.08 65.44
N VAL A 101 39.59 -12.37 66.54
CA VAL A 101 38.31 -11.70 66.78
C VAL A 101 38.10 -10.53 65.82
N GLN A 102 39.14 -9.74 65.57
CA GLN A 102 39.09 -8.64 64.60
C GLN A 102 38.82 -9.14 63.18
N LEU A 103 39.49 -10.21 62.74
CA LEU A 103 39.22 -10.84 61.45
C LEU A 103 37.76 -11.30 61.34
N LEU A 104 37.24 -12.02 62.33
CA LEU A 104 35.85 -12.51 62.30
C LEU A 104 34.84 -11.36 62.22
N GLN A 105 35.14 -10.24 62.86
CA GLN A 105 34.30 -9.05 62.81
C GLN A 105 34.37 -8.36 61.44
N GLU A 106 35.57 -8.14 60.89
CA GLU A 106 35.77 -7.50 59.57
C GLU A 106 35.19 -8.37 58.43
N VAL A 107 35.44 -9.68 58.46
CA VAL A 107 34.82 -10.65 57.53
C VAL A 107 33.31 -10.65 57.71
N GLY A 108 32.81 -10.72 58.95
CA GLY A 108 31.37 -10.75 59.22
C GLY A 108 30.64 -9.50 58.73
N ASN A 109 31.25 -8.32 58.88
CA ASN A 109 30.70 -7.07 58.36
C ASN A 109 30.67 -7.05 56.84
N THR A 110 31.78 -7.43 56.21
CA THR A 110 31.92 -7.43 54.74
C THR A 110 30.98 -8.44 54.09
N VAL A 111 30.86 -9.66 54.65
CA VAL A 111 29.92 -10.67 54.17
C VAL A 111 28.47 -10.22 54.32
N LYS A 112 28.09 -9.58 55.44
CA LYS A 112 26.73 -9.03 55.62
C LYS A 112 26.42 -7.93 54.60
N ALA A 113 27.39 -7.06 54.31
CA ALA A 113 27.25 -6.05 53.28
C ALA A 113 27.04 -6.69 51.90
N ALA A 114 27.88 -7.67 51.54
CA ALA A 114 27.77 -8.40 50.29
C ALA A 114 26.44 -9.17 50.15
N GLN A 115 25.96 -9.80 51.23
CA GLN A 115 24.63 -10.44 51.29
C GLN A 115 23.49 -9.45 51.04
N SER A 116 23.70 -8.17 51.34
CA SER A 116 22.74 -7.09 51.10
C SER A 116 22.91 -6.42 49.74
N GLY A 117 23.81 -6.93 48.88
CA GLY A 117 24.14 -6.36 47.57
C GLY A 117 25.14 -5.20 47.61
N LEU A 118 25.67 -4.84 48.78
CA LEU A 118 26.70 -3.81 48.94
C LEU A 118 28.08 -4.43 48.70
N LEU A 119 28.41 -4.64 47.43
CA LEU A 119 29.62 -5.35 47.04
C LEU A 119 30.89 -4.52 47.15
N SER A 120 30.81 -3.18 47.23
CA SER A 120 32.00 -2.30 47.26
C SER A 120 32.73 -2.27 48.61
N GLN A 121 32.17 -2.86 49.66
CA GLN A 121 32.84 -2.95 50.95
C GLN A 121 34.01 -3.95 50.88
N ARG A 122 35.15 -3.61 51.50
CA ARG A 122 36.36 -4.45 51.54
C ARG A 122 36.87 -4.60 52.96
N ILE A 123 37.53 -5.72 53.23
CA ILE A 123 38.27 -5.94 54.47
C ILE A 123 39.54 -5.09 54.44
N ASP A 124 39.75 -4.31 55.50
CA ASP A 124 40.97 -3.52 55.68
C ASP A 124 42.16 -4.44 56.01
N LEU A 125 43.02 -4.62 55.03
CA LEU A 125 44.18 -5.52 55.09
C LEU A 125 45.23 -5.08 56.11
N SER A 126 45.22 -3.81 56.56
CA SER A 126 46.16 -3.32 57.57
C SER A 126 45.88 -3.86 58.98
N LYS A 127 44.70 -4.44 59.20
CA LYS A 127 44.23 -4.94 60.51
C LYS A 127 44.38 -6.46 60.68
N VAL A 128 44.91 -7.15 59.68
CA VAL A 128 45.00 -8.61 59.64
C VAL A 128 46.41 -9.05 59.26
N GLU A 129 46.90 -10.14 59.84
CA GLU A 129 48.27 -10.65 59.63
C GLU A 129 48.30 -12.17 59.44
N GLY A 130 49.35 -12.70 58.83
CA GLY A 130 49.54 -14.13 58.60
C GLY A 130 48.44 -14.74 57.71
N VAL A 131 47.93 -15.93 58.07
CA VAL A 131 46.87 -16.63 57.31
C VAL A 131 45.58 -15.79 57.19
N ALA A 132 45.30 -14.93 58.16
CA ALA A 132 44.15 -14.04 58.15
C ALA A 132 44.22 -13.00 57.00
N LEU A 133 45.43 -12.56 56.65
CA LEU A 133 45.67 -11.63 55.55
C LEU A 133 45.38 -12.30 54.20
N GLU A 134 45.89 -13.52 53.97
CA GLU A 134 45.66 -14.28 52.75
C GLU A 134 44.17 -14.55 52.52
N LEU A 135 43.44 -14.92 53.58
CA LEU A 135 41.99 -15.10 53.52
C LEU A 135 41.25 -13.80 53.22
N SER A 136 41.63 -12.70 53.87
CA SER A 136 41.01 -11.38 53.67
C SER A 136 41.22 -10.86 52.25
N GLN A 137 42.42 -11.05 51.69
CA GLN A 137 42.70 -10.74 50.29
C GLN A 137 41.84 -11.61 49.36
N SER A 138 41.78 -12.91 49.60
CA SER A 138 40.96 -13.83 48.78
C SER A 138 39.46 -13.45 48.78
N ILE A 139 38.93 -12.98 49.92
CA ILE A 139 37.56 -12.47 50.01
C ILE A 139 37.40 -11.17 49.22
N ASN A 140 38.35 -10.24 49.34
CA ASN A 140 38.33 -8.99 48.58
C ASN A 140 38.41 -9.24 47.07
N ASP A 141 39.26 -10.17 46.61
CA ASP A 141 39.38 -10.57 45.20
C ASP A 141 38.08 -11.21 44.69
N LEU A 142 37.46 -12.07 45.50
CA LEU A 142 36.16 -12.66 45.18
C LEU A 142 35.07 -11.60 45.04
N LEU A 143 35.02 -10.62 45.95
CA LEU A 143 34.06 -9.52 45.88
C LEU A 143 34.29 -8.65 44.65
N GLU A 144 35.55 -8.36 44.31
CA GLU A 144 35.89 -7.61 43.09
C GLU A 144 35.48 -8.36 41.82
N ALA A 145 35.75 -9.67 41.75
CA ALA A 145 35.36 -10.52 40.63
C ALA A 145 33.83 -10.63 40.44
N VAL A 146 33.06 -10.47 41.51
CA VAL A 146 31.58 -10.46 41.46
C VAL A 146 31.02 -9.05 41.22
N GLU A 147 31.66 -8.01 41.77
CA GLU A 147 31.22 -6.62 41.67
C GLU A 147 31.38 -6.06 40.25
N GLN A 148 32.54 -6.28 39.61
CA GLN A 148 32.83 -5.70 38.29
C GLN A 148 31.77 -6.07 37.23
N PRO A 149 31.39 -7.36 37.03
CA PRO A 149 30.38 -7.73 36.04
C PRO A 149 28.98 -7.24 36.39
N ILE A 150 28.65 -7.18 37.69
CA ILE A 150 27.35 -6.67 38.16
C ILE A 150 27.25 -5.17 37.90
N ASN A 151 28.30 -4.39 38.20
CA ASN A 151 28.31 -2.95 37.94
C ASN A 151 28.21 -2.65 36.44
N ALA A 152 28.89 -3.43 35.58
CA ALA A 152 28.76 -3.29 34.13
C ALA A 152 27.32 -3.58 33.65
N ALA A 153 26.69 -4.64 34.16
CA ALA A 153 25.30 -4.96 33.85
C ALA A 153 24.32 -3.89 34.35
N VAL A 154 24.52 -3.36 35.56
CA VAL A 154 23.73 -2.25 36.12
C VAL A 154 23.89 -1.01 35.25
N HIS A 155 25.10 -0.66 34.83
CA HIS A 155 25.34 0.50 33.98
C HIS A 155 24.57 0.40 32.65
N VAL A 156 24.65 -0.74 31.99
CA VAL A 156 23.92 -0.99 30.73
C VAL A 156 22.41 -1.01 30.95
N ALA A 157 21.91 -1.60 32.05
CA ALA A 157 20.49 -1.60 32.37
C ALA A 157 19.95 -0.19 32.68
N VAL A 158 20.73 0.66 33.35
CA VAL A 158 20.39 2.07 33.57
C VAL A 158 20.33 2.81 32.23
N SER A 159 21.33 2.65 31.36
CA SER A 159 21.34 3.24 30.02
C SER A 159 20.13 2.80 29.18
N LEU A 160 19.78 1.51 29.21
CA LEU A 160 18.57 0.98 28.57
C LEU A 160 17.29 1.65 29.11
N SER A 161 17.21 1.89 30.42
CA SER A 161 16.05 2.57 31.02
C SER A 161 15.88 4.01 30.56
N GLU A 162 16.97 4.64 30.08
CA GLU A 162 16.97 5.96 29.45
C GLU A 162 16.76 5.91 27.93
N GLY A 163 16.50 4.72 27.37
CA GLY A 163 16.32 4.50 25.93
C GLY A 163 17.63 4.39 25.15
N ASP A 164 18.79 4.29 25.80
CA ASP A 164 20.07 4.14 25.12
C ASP A 164 20.35 2.66 24.80
N LEU A 165 20.20 2.29 23.53
CA LEU A 165 20.45 0.94 23.02
C LEU A 165 21.87 0.80 22.44
N THR A 166 22.74 1.80 22.61
CA THR A 166 24.10 1.78 22.05
C THR A 166 25.12 1.18 23.01
N GLN A 167 24.79 1.11 24.30
CA GLN A 167 25.67 0.61 25.34
C GLN A 167 25.75 -0.92 25.33
N HIS A 168 26.93 -1.46 25.63
CA HIS A 168 27.19 -2.89 25.70
C HIS A 168 28.04 -3.20 26.92
N ILE A 169 27.87 -4.38 27.50
CA ILE A 169 28.76 -4.89 28.54
C ILE A 169 30.07 -5.28 27.86
N GLU A 170 31.15 -4.60 28.22
CA GLU A 170 32.51 -4.82 27.71
C GLU A 170 33.36 -5.63 28.69
N GLY A 171 34.45 -6.23 28.19
CA GLY A 171 35.40 -7.02 28.98
C GLY A 171 35.34 -8.52 28.70
N ASP A 172 36.36 -9.23 29.16
CA ASP A 172 36.48 -10.69 29.05
C ASP A 172 35.86 -11.35 30.29
N LEU A 173 34.53 -11.46 30.29
CA LEU A 173 33.79 -12.13 31.35
C LEU A 173 33.78 -13.64 31.11
N GLN A 174 33.85 -14.40 32.20
CA GLN A 174 33.91 -15.85 32.17
C GLN A 174 32.71 -16.46 32.90
N GLY A 175 32.46 -17.74 32.64
CA GLY A 175 31.41 -18.47 33.34
C GLY A 175 30.00 -17.92 33.08
N ARG A 176 29.21 -17.82 34.15
CA ARG A 176 27.84 -17.25 34.11
C ARG A 176 27.81 -15.75 33.78
N PHE A 177 28.86 -15.00 34.13
CA PHE A 177 28.94 -13.57 33.79
C PHE A 177 29.13 -13.34 32.29
N ALA A 178 29.85 -14.26 31.62
CA ALA A 178 29.98 -14.26 30.17
C ALA A 178 28.63 -14.45 29.46
N VAL A 179 27.76 -15.30 30.02
CA VAL A 179 26.40 -15.51 29.51
C VAL A 179 25.53 -14.28 29.76
N LEU A 180 25.67 -13.64 30.93
CA LEU A 180 25.00 -12.39 31.25
C LEU A 180 25.34 -11.29 30.24
N GLN A 181 26.64 -11.08 29.98
CA GLN A 181 27.16 -10.16 28.99
C GLN A 181 26.53 -10.37 27.62
N ASP A 182 26.63 -11.59 27.09
CA ASP A 182 26.10 -11.91 25.76
C ASP A 182 24.59 -11.74 25.70
N SER A 183 23.87 -12.13 26.75
CA SER A 183 22.41 -12.03 26.79
C SER A 183 21.95 -10.58 26.75
N PHE A 184 22.58 -9.69 27.52
CA PHE A 184 22.29 -8.25 27.50
C PHE A 184 22.64 -7.63 26.15
N ASN A 185 23.84 -7.88 25.65
CA ASN A 185 24.33 -7.33 24.38
C ASN A 185 23.42 -7.75 23.21
N VAL A 186 23.10 -9.04 23.10
CA VAL A 186 22.21 -9.54 22.05
C VAL A 186 20.77 -9.03 22.21
N ALA A 187 20.28 -8.83 23.43
CA ALA A 187 18.96 -8.22 23.65
C ALA A 187 18.92 -6.76 23.15
N LEU A 188 19.96 -5.98 23.44
CA LEU A 188 20.09 -4.59 22.99
C LEU A 188 20.19 -4.50 21.47
N ASP A 189 21.04 -5.33 20.85
CA ASP A 189 21.15 -5.42 19.39
C ASP A 189 19.80 -5.74 18.72
N ASN A 190 19.04 -6.67 19.31
CA ASN A 190 17.74 -7.06 18.77
C ASN A 190 16.72 -5.92 18.89
N LEU A 191 16.65 -5.24 20.05
CA LEU A 191 15.78 -4.09 20.25
C LEU A 191 16.15 -2.94 19.31
N ALA A 192 17.44 -2.63 19.18
CA ALA A 192 17.91 -1.57 18.33
C ALA A 192 17.66 -1.86 16.84
N SER A 193 17.81 -3.13 16.43
CA SER A 193 17.42 -3.58 15.08
C SER A 193 15.92 -3.44 14.84
N MET A 194 15.07 -3.78 15.82
CA MET A 194 13.62 -3.60 15.70
C MET A 194 13.26 -2.12 15.58
N MET A 195 13.83 -1.25 16.42
CA MET A 195 13.61 0.20 16.35
C MET A 195 14.03 0.78 14.99
N SER A 196 15.19 0.36 14.46
CA SER A 196 15.64 0.78 13.13
C SER A 196 14.68 0.33 12.03
N GLN A 197 14.14 -0.89 12.10
CA GLN A 197 13.15 -1.39 11.14
C GLN A 197 11.82 -0.62 11.23
N THR A 198 11.34 -0.36 12.44
CA THR A 198 10.14 0.44 12.66
C THR A 198 10.31 1.86 12.11
N LYS A 199 11.47 2.50 12.32
CA LYS A 199 11.80 3.81 11.74
C LYS A 199 11.75 3.79 10.21
N ALA A 200 12.37 2.78 9.58
CA ALA A 200 12.37 2.63 8.13
C ALA A 200 10.96 2.42 7.56
N ALA A 201 10.17 1.54 8.17
CA ALA A 201 8.78 1.29 7.77
C ALA A 201 7.92 2.55 7.92
N THR A 202 8.09 3.29 9.02
CA THR A 202 7.36 4.53 9.29
C THR A 202 7.70 5.62 8.26
N ASN A 203 8.96 5.75 7.88
CA ASN A 203 9.38 6.68 6.81
C ASN A 203 8.77 6.29 5.46
N ALA A 204 8.67 5.00 5.15
CA ALA A 204 8.02 4.52 3.95
C ALA A 204 6.51 4.84 3.94
N VAL A 205 5.81 4.64 5.07
CA VAL A 205 4.40 5.02 5.22
C VAL A 205 4.23 6.53 5.06
N SER A 206 5.08 7.34 5.69
CA SER A 206 5.03 8.81 5.54
C SER A 206 5.23 9.25 4.09
N GLY A 207 6.18 8.64 3.37
CA GLY A 207 6.42 8.92 1.95
C GLY A 207 5.24 8.50 1.07
N GLY A 208 4.67 7.31 1.34
CA GLY A 208 3.49 6.82 0.63
C GLY A 208 2.25 7.67 0.89
N ALA A 209 2.04 8.12 2.12
CA ALA A 209 0.96 9.03 2.50
C ALA A 209 1.07 10.36 1.75
N GLU A 210 2.25 10.98 1.69
CA GLU A 210 2.48 12.20 0.91
C GLU A 210 2.16 11.98 -0.58
N GLN A 211 2.58 10.85 -1.16
CA GLN A 211 2.26 10.52 -2.55
C GLN A 211 0.75 10.36 -2.80
N ILE A 212 0.03 9.72 -1.87
CA ILE A 212 -1.44 9.58 -1.94
C ILE A 212 -2.10 10.96 -1.84
N TYR A 213 -1.62 11.82 -0.94
CA TYR A 213 -2.14 13.18 -0.79
C TYR A 213 -1.96 13.98 -2.10
N GLN A 214 -0.75 14.01 -2.67
CA GLN A 214 -0.50 14.68 -3.95
C GLN A 214 -1.33 14.09 -5.09
N GLY A 215 -1.48 12.75 -5.13
CA GLY A 215 -2.34 12.09 -6.11
C GLY A 215 -3.82 12.45 -5.96
N SER A 216 -4.28 12.69 -4.73
CA SER A 216 -5.64 13.14 -4.44
C SER A 216 -5.86 14.58 -4.92
N VAL A 217 -4.86 15.46 -4.77
CA VAL A 217 -4.91 16.82 -5.32
C VAL A 217 -5.01 16.81 -6.85
N ASP A 218 -4.20 16.00 -7.55
CA ASP A 218 -4.30 15.87 -9.02
C ASP A 218 -5.67 15.31 -9.45
N LEU A 219 -6.18 14.30 -8.73
CA LEU A 219 -7.49 13.74 -9.00
C LEU A 219 -8.61 14.78 -8.76
N ASN A 220 -8.48 15.64 -7.75
CA ASN A 220 -9.40 16.75 -7.51
C ASN A 220 -9.47 17.69 -8.72
N ASP A 221 -8.30 18.14 -9.21
CA ASP A 221 -8.22 19.07 -10.35
C ASP A 221 -8.84 18.46 -11.61
N ARG A 222 -8.59 17.16 -11.86
CA ARG A 222 -9.22 16.43 -12.96
C ARG A 222 -10.72 16.30 -12.79
N THR A 223 -11.19 16.04 -11.58
CA THR A 223 -12.63 15.94 -11.24
C THR A 223 -13.34 17.28 -11.47
N GLN A 224 -12.73 18.40 -11.08
CA GLN A 224 -13.25 19.75 -11.34
C GLN A 224 -13.30 20.08 -12.85
N ASN A 225 -12.24 19.75 -13.59
CA ASN A 225 -12.23 19.92 -15.05
C ASN A 225 -13.31 19.06 -15.74
N GLN A 226 -13.55 17.86 -15.22
CA GLN A 226 -14.59 16.97 -15.71
C GLN A 226 -15.99 17.53 -15.41
N ALA A 227 -16.21 18.10 -14.23
CA ALA A 227 -17.45 18.79 -13.89
C ALA A 227 -17.73 19.96 -14.85
N ALA A 228 -16.74 20.82 -15.12
CA ALA A 228 -16.89 21.92 -16.07
C ALA A 228 -17.20 21.43 -17.50
N SER A 229 -16.56 20.34 -17.93
CA SER A 229 -16.82 19.73 -19.24
C SER A 229 -18.23 19.13 -19.33
N LEU A 230 -18.75 18.58 -18.22
CA LEU A 230 -20.11 18.07 -18.14
C LEU A 230 -21.14 19.18 -18.20
N GLU A 231 -20.92 20.31 -17.54
CA GLU A 231 -21.81 21.49 -17.66
C GLU A 231 -21.93 21.95 -19.12
N GLN A 232 -20.80 22.08 -19.83
CA GLN A 232 -20.81 22.47 -21.24
C GLN A 232 -21.51 21.42 -22.12
N THR A 233 -21.30 20.14 -21.83
CA THR A 233 -21.95 19.04 -22.56
C THR A 233 -23.45 19.06 -22.31
N ALA A 234 -23.90 19.23 -21.07
CA ALA A 234 -25.31 19.34 -20.70
C ALA A 234 -25.98 20.51 -21.43
N SER A 235 -25.36 21.70 -21.44
CA SER A 235 -25.87 22.85 -22.18
C SER A 235 -25.97 22.58 -23.70
N SER A 236 -24.97 21.90 -24.27
CA SER A 236 -24.99 21.50 -25.69
C SER A 236 -26.11 20.49 -25.97
N MET A 237 -26.40 19.59 -25.02
CA MET A 237 -27.50 18.62 -25.13
C MET A 237 -28.87 19.30 -25.01
N GLU A 238 -29.03 20.32 -24.17
CA GLU A 238 -30.26 21.13 -24.13
C GLU A 238 -30.51 21.83 -25.45
N GLN A 239 -29.47 22.46 -26.03
CA GLN A 239 -29.55 23.08 -27.35
C GLN A 239 -29.88 22.06 -28.46
N MET A 240 -29.27 20.87 -28.41
CA MET A 240 -29.55 19.80 -29.35
C MET A 240 -31.00 19.30 -29.21
N THR A 241 -31.49 19.14 -27.99
CA THR A 241 -32.89 18.75 -27.72
C THR A 241 -33.85 19.77 -28.33
N ALA A 242 -33.58 21.07 -28.13
CA ALA A 242 -34.39 22.14 -28.69
C ALA A 242 -34.37 22.13 -30.23
N ALA A 243 -33.18 21.97 -30.85
CA ALA A 243 -33.03 21.93 -32.29
C ALA A 243 -33.73 20.72 -32.93
N VAL A 244 -33.60 19.53 -32.33
CA VAL A 244 -34.27 18.30 -32.81
C VAL A 244 -35.78 18.44 -32.70
N LYS A 245 -36.29 18.99 -31.60
CA LYS A 245 -37.72 19.27 -31.44
C LYS A 245 -38.22 20.25 -32.50
N GLN A 246 -37.49 21.33 -32.71
CA GLN A 246 -37.82 22.33 -33.73
C GLN A 246 -37.81 21.73 -35.15
N ASN A 247 -36.88 20.81 -35.47
CA ASN A 247 -36.87 20.11 -36.75
C ASN A 247 -38.10 19.23 -36.94
N ALA A 248 -38.54 18.51 -35.89
CA ALA A 248 -39.75 17.71 -35.93
C ALA A 248 -41.00 18.58 -36.18
N ASP A 249 -41.12 19.70 -35.47
CA ASP A 249 -42.22 20.66 -35.62
C ASP A 249 -42.22 21.27 -37.04
N ASN A 250 -41.05 21.71 -37.53
CA ASN A 250 -40.89 22.24 -38.89
C ASN A 250 -41.23 21.20 -39.97
N ALA A 251 -40.88 19.93 -39.76
CA ALA A 251 -41.23 18.85 -40.68
C ALA A 251 -42.75 18.64 -40.73
N GLN A 252 -43.43 18.65 -39.57
CA GLN A 252 -44.90 18.58 -39.55
C GLN A 252 -45.55 19.76 -40.28
N GLU A 253 -45.05 20.98 -40.06
CA GLU A 253 -45.56 22.17 -40.74
C GLU A 253 -45.32 22.10 -42.26
N ALA A 254 -44.11 21.73 -42.67
CA ALA A 254 -43.76 21.54 -44.08
C ALA A 254 -44.64 20.47 -44.75
N SER A 255 -44.95 19.37 -44.06
CA SER A 255 -45.84 18.32 -44.58
C SER A 255 -47.24 18.88 -44.84
N LYS A 256 -47.80 19.65 -43.90
CA LYS A 256 -49.11 20.31 -44.06
C LYS A 256 -49.16 21.26 -45.25
N VAL A 257 -48.12 22.08 -45.44
CA VAL A 257 -48.00 23.00 -46.57
C VAL A 257 -47.88 22.23 -47.89
N THR A 258 -47.07 21.17 -47.91
CA THR A 258 -46.86 20.29 -49.07
C THR A 258 -48.17 19.60 -49.48
N GLN A 259 -48.94 19.10 -48.51
CA GLN A 259 -50.23 18.45 -48.75
C GLN A 259 -51.29 19.44 -49.29
N THR A 260 -51.29 20.66 -48.78
CA THR A 260 -52.15 21.75 -49.30
C THR A 260 -51.75 22.12 -50.73
N THR A 261 -50.45 22.23 -51.01
CA THR A 261 -49.92 22.54 -52.35
C THR A 261 -50.24 21.43 -53.35
N ALA A 262 -50.14 20.16 -52.95
CA ALA A 262 -50.55 19.01 -53.78
C ALA A 262 -52.04 19.11 -54.16
N SER A 263 -52.90 19.44 -53.20
CA SER A 263 -54.33 19.62 -53.44
C SER A 263 -54.63 20.77 -54.42
N GLN A 264 -53.91 21.89 -54.28
CA GLN A 264 -54.02 23.03 -55.18
C GLN A 264 -53.57 22.69 -56.61
N ALA A 265 -52.43 22.00 -56.75
CA ALA A 265 -51.91 21.55 -58.04
C ALA A 265 -52.87 20.55 -58.72
N LYS A 266 -53.44 19.61 -57.96
CA LYS A 266 -54.48 18.69 -58.44
C LYS A 266 -55.72 19.44 -58.92
N SER A 267 -56.18 20.45 -58.19
CA SER A 267 -57.28 21.31 -58.65
C SER A 267 -56.93 22.06 -59.94
N GLY A 268 -55.66 22.43 -60.12
CA GLY A 268 -55.14 23.00 -61.37
C GLY A 268 -55.23 22.03 -62.55
N VAL A 269 -54.90 20.75 -62.33
CA VAL A 269 -55.07 19.68 -63.34
C VAL A 269 -56.55 19.56 -63.76
N ASP A 270 -57.48 19.61 -62.80
CA ASP A 270 -58.93 19.56 -63.10
C ASP A 270 -59.40 20.78 -63.91
N VAL A 271 -58.82 21.97 -63.68
CA VAL A 271 -59.10 23.16 -64.50
C VAL A 271 -58.57 22.99 -65.92
N MET A 272 -57.36 22.46 -66.09
CA MET A 272 -56.80 22.17 -67.43
C MET A 272 -57.65 21.15 -68.18
N HIS A 273 -58.15 20.11 -67.50
CA HIS A 273 -59.02 19.12 -68.13
C HIS A 273 -60.30 19.75 -68.68
N ARG A 274 -60.97 20.61 -67.90
CA ARG A 274 -62.15 21.37 -68.37
C ARG A 274 -61.83 22.34 -69.49
N ALA A 275 -60.62 22.91 -69.51
CA ALA A 275 -60.17 23.79 -70.59
C ALA A 275 -59.93 23.02 -71.90
N ILE A 276 -59.41 21.78 -71.84
CA ILE A 276 -59.28 20.89 -73.00
C ILE A 276 -60.67 20.56 -73.57
N GLU A 277 -61.61 20.18 -72.71
CA GLU A 277 -63.00 19.90 -73.11
C GLU A 277 -63.65 21.11 -73.80
N SER A 278 -63.42 22.32 -73.26
CA SER A 278 -63.91 23.56 -73.88
C SER A 278 -63.27 23.83 -75.24
N MET A 279 -61.97 23.58 -75.40
CA MET A 279 -61.28 23.72 -76.69
C MET A 279 -61.78 22.70 -77.72
N GLU A 280 -62.08 21.48 -77.31
CA GLU A 280 -62.68 20.44 -78.16
C GLU A 280 -64.08 20.86 -78.64
N GLN A 281 -64.91 21.39 -77.73
CA GLN A 281 -66.23 21.94 -78.11
C GLN A 281 -66.15 23.11 -79.10
N ILE A 282 -65.15 24.00 -78.93
CA ILE A 282 -64.89 25.10 -79.87
C ILE A 282 -64.39 24.57 -81.22
N HIS A 283 -63.52 23.57 -81.22
CA HIS A 283 -63.02 22.90 -82.42
C HIS A 283 -64.19 22.29 -83.23
N ASP A 284 -65.04 21.51 -82.57
CA ASP A 284 -66.22 20.89 -83.19
C ASP A 284 -67.20 21.94 -83.73
N SER A 285 -67.43 23.02 -82.97
CA SER A 285 -68.30 24.12 -83.40
C SER A 285 -67.73 24.85 -84.61
N SER A 286 -66.42 25.07 -84.65
CA SER A 286 -65.72 25.72 -85.77
C SER A 286 -65.76 24.84 -87.02
N GLN A 287 -65.63 23.52 -86.88
CA GLN A 287 -65.77 22.57 -87.99
C GLN A 287 -67.19 22.59 -88.57
N LYS A 288 -68.22 22.60 -87.73
CA LYS A 288 -69.61 22.76 -88.18
C LYS A 288 -69.84 24.07 -88.92
N ILE A 289 -69.23 25.17 -88.47
CA ILE A 289 -69.30 26.45 -89.19
C ILE A 289 -68.63 26.31 -90.56
N ASN A 290 -67.47 25.66 -90.65
CA ASN A 290 -66.79 25.43 -91.93
C ASN A 290 -67.67 24.68 -92.93
N ASP A 291 -68.37 23.63 -92.49
CA ASP A 291 -69.32 22.87 -93.31
C ASP A 291 -70.50 23.74 -93.80
N ILE A 292 -71.02 24.62 -92.93
CA ILE A 292 -72.07 25.58 -93.30
C ILE A 292 -71.57 26.58 -94.35
N ILE A 293 -70.33 27.08 -94.20
CA ILE A 293 -69.72 28.01 -95.16
C ILE A 293 -69.46 27.33 -96.50
N ALA A 294 -69.06 26.05 -96.51
CA ALA A 294 -68.97 25.24 -97.74
C ALA A 294 -70.32 25.11 -98.45
N LEU A 295 -71.40 24.91 -97.69
CA LEU A 295 -72.76 24.90 -98.24
C LEU A 295 -73.16 26.28 -98.80
N ILE A 296 -72.87 27.38 -98.09
CA ILE A 296 -73.18 28.74 -98.57
C ILE A 296 -72.45 29.07 -99.87
N ASP A 297 -71.16 28.72 -99.98
CA ASP A 297 -70.38 28.88 -101.21
C ASP A 297 -70.95 28.04 -102.37
N SER A 298 -71.42 26.82 -102.08
CA SER A 298 -72.12 25.98 -103.05
C SER A 298 -73.44 26.62 -103.52
N ILE A 299 -74.24 27.17 -102.59
CA ILE A 299 -75.48 27.90 -102.92
C ILE A 299 -75.18 29.15 -103.75
N ALA A 300 -74.13 29.91 -103.41
CA ALA A 300 -73.70 31.07 -104.16
C ALA A 300 -73.27 30.67 -105.60
N PHE A 301 -72.54 29.57 -105.75
CA PHE A 301 -72.16 29.04 -107.06
C PHE A 301 -73.38 28.60 -107.89
N GLN A 302 -74.32 27.87 -107.28
CA GLN A 302 -75.59 27.48 -107.93
C GLN A 302 -76.41 28.72 -108.33
N THR A 303 -76.48 29.73 -107.47
CA THR A 303 -77.19 31.00 -107.74
C THR A 303 -76.53 31.77 -108.88
N ASN A 304 -75.19 31.78 -108.95
CA ASN A 304 -74.44 32.38 -110.06
C ASN A 304 -74.70 31.66 -111.39
N LEU A 305 -74.82 30.32 -111.39
CA LEU A 305 -75.21 29.54 -112.59
C LEU A 305 -76.67 29.77 -113.00
N LEU A 306 -77.61 29.82 -112.04
CA LEU A 306 -79.01 30.14 -112.29
C LEU A 306 -79.18 31.55 -112.87
N ALA A 307 -78.45 32.53 -112.30
CA ALA A 307 -78.44 33.91 -112.79
C ALA A 307 -77.83 34.03 -114.18
N LEU A 308 -76.78 33.25 -114.49
CA LEU A 308 -76.21 33.15 -115.83
C LEU A 308 -77.24 32.60 -116.83
N ASN A 309 -77.92 31.49 -116.49
CA ASN A 309 -78.97 30.92 -117.32
C ASN A 309 -80.13 31.90 -117.56
N ALA A 310 -80.55 32.63 -116.51
CA ALA A 310 -81.58 33.66 -116.61
C ALA A 310 -81.13 34.86 -117.46
N ALA A 311 -79.87 35.30 -117.35
CA ALA A 311 -79.31 36.36 -118.19
C ALA A 311 -79.25 35.95 -119.68
N VAL A 312 -78.92 34.69 -119.96
CA VAL A 312 -78.91 34.13 -121.32
C VAL A 312 -80.33 34.07 -121.90
N GLU A 313 -81.31 33.58 -121.13
CA GLU A 313 -82.70 33.50 -121.60
C GLU A 313 -83.34 34.89 -121.75
N ALA A 314 -82.98 35.85 -120.88
CA ALA A 314 -83.34 37.25 -121.01
C ALA A 314 -82.75 37.92 -122.27
N ALA A 315 -81.50 37.58 -122.63
CA ALA A 315 -80.90 38.02 -123.89
C ALA A 315 -81.58 37.39 -125.12
N ARG A 316 -82.09 36.16 -124.98
CA ARG A 316 -82.83 35.42 -126.01
C ARG A 316 -84.23 36.00 -126.30
N ALA A 317 -84.86 36.61 -125.30
CA ALA A 317 -86.17 37.27 -125.41
C ALA A 317 -86.14 38.69 -126.00
N GLY A 318 -84.97 39.22 -126.40
CA GLY A 318 -84.84 40.51 -127.09
C GLY A 318 -85.28 41.71 -126.24
N GLU A 319 -85.97 42.69 -126.83
CA GLU A 319 -86.39 43.94 -126.16
C GLU A 319 -87.30 43.72 -124.94
N HIS A 320 -88.07 42.62 -124.88
CA HIS A 320 -88.94 42.30 -123.73
C HIS A 320 -88.19 41.72 -122.52
N GLY A 321 -86.96 41.20 -122.71
CA GLY A 321 -86.14 40.60 -121.65
C GLY A 321 -85.19 41.57 -120.95
N ARG A 322 -85.13 42.83 -121.39
CA ARG A 322 -84.11 43.81 -121.00
C ARG A 322 -84.11 44.13 -119.49
N GLY A 323 -85.28 44.21 -118.86
CA GLY A 323 -85.41 44.36 -117.40
C GLY A 323 -84.97 43.11 -116.62
N PHE A 324 -85.28 41.92 -117.13
CA PHE A 324 -84.86 40.64 -116.53
C PHE A 324 -83.34 40.43 -116.64
N ALA A 325 -82.70 40.88 -117.73
CA ALA A 325 -81.25 40.77 -117.91
C ALA A 325 -80.48 41.61 -116.86
N VAL A 326 -80.98 42.80 -116.51
CA VAL A 326 -80.37 43.64 -115.46
C VAL A 326 -80.51 42.99 -114.09
N VAL A 327 -81.70 42.46 -113.75
CA VAL A 327 -81.93 41.74 -112.49
C VAL A 327 -81.06 40.48 -112.43
N ALA A 328 -80.94 39.72 -113.51
CA ALA A 328 -80.08 38.54 -113.58
C ALA A 328 -78.59 38.90 -113.43
N GLY A 329 -78.14 40.03 -113.99
CA GLY A 329 -76.79 40.57 -113.79
C GLY A 329 -76.52 40.96 -112.33
N GLU A 330 -77.50 41.60 -111.67
CA GLU A 330 -77.37 42.00 -110.26
C GLU A 330 -77.38 40.78 -109.32
N VAL A 331 -78.24 39.79 -109.56
CA VAL A 331 -78.25 38.52 -108.81
C VAL A 331 -76.93 37.77 -109.00
N ARG A 332 -76.36 37.79 -110.21
CA ARG A 332 -75.06 37.18 -110.49
C ARG A 332 -73.93 37.89 -109.73
N ASN A 333 -73.94 39.22 -109.71
CA ASN A 333 -72.97 40.02 -108.96
C ASN A 333 -73.08 39.76 -107.45
N LEU A 334 -74.29 39.69 -106.91
CA LEU A 334 -74.55 39.37 -105.50
C LEU A 334 -74.10 37.95 -105.13
N ALA A 335 -74.33 36.98 -106.01
CA ALA A 335 -73.85 35.61 -105.85
C ALA A 335 -72.31 35.54 -105.87
N GLY A 336 -71.65 36.31 -106.74
CA GLY A 336 -70.19 36.46 -106.76
C GLY A 336 -69.64 37.02 -105.45
N LYS A 337 -70.22 38.12 -104.96
CA LYS A 337 -69.87 38.71 -103.65
C LYS A 337 -70.13 37.77 -102.48
N SER A 338 -71.20 36.96 -102.54
CA SER A 338 -71.52 35.98 -101.50
C SER A 338 -70.51 34.82 -101.47
N SER A 339 -70.04 34.37 -102.63
CA SER A 339 -68.97 33.35 -102.72
C SER A 339 -67.62 33.89 -102.22
N GLU A 340 -67.29 35.14 -102.55
CA GLU A 340 -66.08 35.82 -102.05
C GLU A 340 -66.12 35.97 -100.52
N ALA A 341 -67.22 36.49 -99.96
CA ALA A 341 -67.40 36.59 -98.51
C ALA A 341 -67.39 35.21 -97.80
N ALA A 342 -67.96 34.18 -98.43
CA ALA A 342 -67.91 32.81 -97.89
C ALA A 342 -66.48 32.28 -97.87
N LYS A 343 -65.65 32.55 -98.88
CA LYS A 343 -64.22 32.19 -98.88
C LYS A 343 -63.44 32.92 -97.78
N ASP A 344 -63.68 34.21 -97.59
CA ASP A 344 -63.02 34.98 -96.52
C ASP A 344 -63.37 34.44 -95.13
N ILE A 345 -64.65 34.12 -94.88
CA ILE A 345 -65.08 33.47 -93.63
C ILE A 345 -64.45 32.08 -93.49
N ARG A 346 -64.37 31.30 -94.57
CA ARG A 346 -63.71 29.98 -94.55
C ARG A 346 -62.27 30.10 -94.09
N THR A 347 -61.49 31.01 -94.66
CA THR A 347 -60.09 31.24 -94.25
C THR A 347 -59.99 31.63 -92.78
N LEU A 348 -60.86 32.51 -92.29
CA LEU A 348 -60.88 32.88 -90.85
C LEU A 348 -61.23 31.70 -89.93
N ILE A 349 -62.14 30.82 -90.37
CA ILE A 349 -62.52 29.63 -89.60
C ILE A 349 -61.42 28.57 -89.63
N GLU A 350 -60.77 28.35 -90.77
CA GLU A 350 -59.59 27.48 -90.88
C GLU A 350 -58.45 27.96 -89.97
N ASP A 351 -58.18 29.27 -89.95
CA ASP A 351 -57.22 29.87 -89.02
C ASP A 351 -57.64 29.70 -87.55
N THR A 352 -58.93 29.82 -87.25
CA THR A 352 -59.48 29.61 -85.89
C THR A 352 -59.32 28.15 -85.46
N VAL A 353 -59.65 27.20 -86.32
CA VAL A 353 -59.47 25.75 -86.06
C VAL A 353 -57.99 25.44 -85.77
N LYS A 354 -57.07 26.02 -86.55
CA LYS A 354 -55.63 25.88 -86.33
C LYS A 354 -55.23 26.46 -84.97
N LYS A 355 -55.68 27.66 -84.62
CA LYS A 355 -55.37 28.32 -83.34
C LYS A 355 -55.94 27.59 -82.12
N VAL A 356 -57.14 27.01 -82.24
CA VAL A 356 -57.75 26.20 -81.20
C VAL A 356 -57.01 24.87 -81.02
N SER A 357 -56.54 24.26 -82.11
CA SER A 357 -55.69 23.07 -82.06
C SER A 357 -54.36 23.34 -81.34
N GLU A 358 -53.66 24.41 -81.73
CA GLU A 358 -52.43 24.88 -81.05
C GLU A 358 -52.70 25.18 -79.56
N GLY A 359 -53.82 25.84 -79.25
CA GLY A 359 -54.24 26.12 -77.87
C GLY A 359 -54.52 24.85 -77.05
N SER A 360 -55.20 23.87 -77.63
CA SER A 360 -55.47 22.57 -77.00
C SER A 360 -54.18 21.83 -76.68
N GLU A 361 -53.19 21.85 -77.59
CA GLU A 361 -51.87 21.26 -77.36
C GLU A 361 -51.14 21.94 -76.19
N HIS A 362 -51.15 23.28 -76.11
CA HIS A 362 -50.55 24.02 -75.01
C HIS A 362 -51.22 23.76 -73.65
N VAL A 363 -52.56 23.68 -73.62
CA VAL A 363 -53.30 23.36 -72.39
C VAL A 363 -53.01 21.92 -71.94
N LYS A 364 -52.96 20.97 -72.87
CA LYS A 364 -52.59 19.59 -72.59
C LYS A 364 -51.15 19.48 -72.06
N GLY A 365 -50.20 20.20 -72.67
CA GLY A 365 -48.83 20.31 -72.17
C GLY A 365 -48.78 20.88 -70.75
N SER A 366 -49.54 21.94 -70.48
CA SER A 366 -49.64 22.56 -69.14
C SER A 366 -50.23 21.61 -68.10
N GLY A 367 -51.25 20.83 -68.47
CA GLY A 367 -51.83 19.79 -67.62
C GLY A 367 -50.84 18.67 -67.27
N ASN A 368 -50.01 18.25 -68.23
CA ASN A 368 -48.95 17.27 -67.98
C ASN A 368 -47.90 17.81 -67.00
N MET A 369 -47.44 19.06 -67.18
CA MET A 369 -46.49 19.68 -66.24
C MET A 369 -47.06 19.80 -64.83
N LEU A 370 -48.36 20.09 -64.68
CA LEU A 370 -49.01 20.11 -63.36
C LEU A 370 -49.06 18.71 -62.71
N ASN A 371 -49.26 17.64 -63.48
CA ASN A 371 -49.16 16.28 -62.96
C ASN A 371 -47.73 15.96 -62.49
N GLU A 372 -46.70 16.32 -63.26
CA GLU A 372 -45.29 16.15 -62.85
C GLU A 372 -44.98 16.93 -61.56
N ILE A 373 -45.59 18.12 -61.38
CA ILE A 373 -45.50 18.89 -60.12
C ILE A 373 -46.17 18.14 -58.97
N VAL A 374 -47.35 17.55 -59.17
CA VAL A 374 -48.02 16.74 -58.13
C VAL A 374 -47.15 15.56 -57.70
N ASP A 375 -46.56 14.84 -58.66
CA ASP A 375 -45.64 13.73 -58.36
C ASP A 375 -44.40 14.20 -57.59
N SER A 376 -43.83 15.34 -57.99
CA SER A 376 -42.69 15.95 -57.30
C SER A 376 -43.02 16.37 -55.87
N ILE A 377 -44.20 16.94 -55.64
CA ILE A 377 -44.70 17.32 -54.30
C ILE A 377 -44.91 16.07 -53.44
N SER A 378 -45.40 14.96 -54.02
CA SER A 378 -45.52 13.69 -53.31
C SER A 378 -44.17 13.16 -52.83
N ASN A 379 -43.13 13.23 -53.68
CA ASN A 379 -41.77 12.85 -53.29
C ASN A 379 -41.22 13.75 -52.16
N VAL A 380 -41.48 15.06 -52.22
CA VAL A 380 -41.09 15.99 -51.14
C VAL A 380 -41.80 15.64 -49.83
N ASN A 381 -43.09 15.30 -49.88
CA ASN A 381 -43.83 14.90 -48.67
C ASN A 381 -43.25 13.63 -48.03
N GLN A 382 -42.82 12.65 -48.84
CA GLN A 382 -42.17 11.45 -48.33
C GLN A 382 -40.85 11.77 -47.60
N ILE A 383 -40.02 12.65 -48.17
CA ILE A 383 -38.77 13.09 -47.51
C ILE A 383 -39.06 13.78 -46.18
N ILE A 384 -40.09 14.61 -46.13
CA ILE A 384 -40.50 15.31 -44.89
C ILE A 384 -40.95 14.31 -43.82
N GLU A 385 -41.69 13.26 -44.19
CA GLU A 385 -42.11 12.19 -43.28
C GLU A 385 -40.90 11.42 -42.73
N GLU A 386 -39.90 11.12 -43.57
CA GLU A 386 -38.62 10.54 -43.13
C GLU A 386 -37.85 11.46 -42.18
N ILE A 387 -37.84 12.78 -42.42
CA ILE A 387 -37.23 13.77 -41.50
C ILE A 387 -37.94 13.77 -40.14
N ALA A 388 -39.28 13.72 -40.13
CA ALA A 388 -40.05 13.71 -38.89
C ALA A 388 -39.78 12.43 -38.07
N LEU A 389 -39.75 11.26 -38.74
CA LEU A 389 -39.40 9.98 -38.12
C LEU A 389 -37.98 9.99 -37.54
N SER A 390 -37.01 10.43 -38.34
CA SER A 390 -35.60 10.54 -37.93
C SER A 390 -35.41 11.53 -36.76
N SER A 391 -36.11 12.67 -36.79
CA SER A 391 -36.07 13.65 -35.70
C SER A 391 -36.65 13.09 -34.40
N ASN A 392 -37.71 12.28 -34.48
CA ASN A 392 -38.28 11.63 -33.30
C ASN A 392 -37.33 10.57 -32.71
N GLU A 393 -36.65 9.79 -33.56
CA GLU A 393 -35.61 8.85 -33.13
C GLU A 393 -34.41 9.56 -32.49
N GLN A 394 -33.95 10.66 -33.09
CA GLN A 394 -32.92 11.52 -32.52
C GLN A 394 -33.33 12.07 -31.15
N SER A 395 -34.59 12.48 -30.97
CA SER A 395 -35.09 12.99 -29.68
C SER A 395 -35.00 11.92 -28.59
N GLN A 396 -35.34 10.68 -28.91
CA GLN A 396 -35.19 9.55 -27.99
C GLN A 396 -33.71 9.27 -27.67
N GLY A 397 -32.85 9.28 -28.70
CA GLY A 397 -31.40 9.11 -28.53
C GLY A 397 -30.78 10.19 -27.63
N VAL A 398 -31.16 11.45 -27.84
CA VAL A 398 -30.76 12.59 -26.99
C VAL A 398 -31.22 12.40 -25.55
N GLY A 399 -32.44 11.90 -25.32
CA GLY A 399 -32.93 11.56 -23.98
C GLY A 399 -32.08 10.51 -23.27
N LEU A 400 -31.64 9.46 -23.98
CA LEU A 400 -30.73 8.44 -23.43
C LEU A 400 -29.34 9.01 -23.09
N VAL A 401 -28.82 9.91 -23.94
CA VAL A 401 -27.55 10.61 -23.66
C VAL A 401 -27.69 11.49 -22.41
N ASN A 402 -28.81 12.20 -22.25
CA ASN A 402 -29.06 13.04 -21.09
C ASN A 402 -29.07 12.25 -19.77
N ASN A 403 -29.71 11.07 -19.76
CA ASN A 403 -29.67 10.16 -18.61
C ASN A 403 -28.24 9.69 -18.30
N SER A 404 -27.44 9.43 -19.34
CA SER A 404 -26.04 9.03 -19.18
C SER A 404 -25.18 10.15 -18.59
N ILE A 405 -25.40 11.41 -19.02
CA ILE A 405 -24.73 12.59 -18.44
C ILE A 405 -25.07 12.74 -16.96
N THR A 406 -26.33 12.52 -16.57
CA THR A 406 -26.76 12.56 -15.16
C THR A 406 -26.05 11.50 -14.32
N ALA A 407 -25.87 10.30 -14.86
CA ALA A 407 -25.12 9.24 -14.18
C ALA A 407 -23.62 9.59 -14.04
N ILE A 408 -23.02 10.20 -15.06
CA ILE A 408 -21.63 10.65 -14.99
C ILE A 408 -21.47 11.80 -13.98
N ASP A 409 -22.42 12.73 -13.91
CA ASP A 409 -22.42 13.80 -12.90
C ASP A 409 -22.44 13.23 -11.47
N SER A 410 -23.31 12.24 -11.21
CA SER A 410 -23.31 11.54 -9.92
C SER A 410 -21.96 10.86 -9.61
N ALA A 411 -21.28 10.29 -10.61
CA ALA A 411 -19.97 9.69 -10.42
C ALA A 411 -18.89 10.74 -10.16
N VAL A 412 -18.96 11.92 -10.80
CA VAL A 412 -18.05 13.04 -10.54
C VAL A 412 -18.22 13.56 -9.11
N GLN A 413 -19.46 13.66 -8.60
CA GLN A 413 -19.70 14.04 -7.21
C GLN A 413 -19.18 12.99 -6.21
N GLN A 414 -19.35 11.70 -6.51
CA GLN A 414 -18.77 10.63 -5.69
C GLN A 414 -17.24 10.67 -5.70
N ASN A 415 -16.62 10.92 -6.86
CA ASN A 415 -15.17 11.07 -6.96
C ASN A 415 -14.68 12.25 -6.12
N ALA A 416 -15.40 13.39 -6.13
CA ALA A 416 -15.04 14.54 -5.29
C ALA A 416 -15.06 14.18 -3.79
N ALA A 417 -16.11 13.49 -3.32
CA ALA A 417 -16.19 13.02 -1.94
C ALA A 417 -15.06 12.01 -1.60
N LEU A 418 -14.80 11.07 -2.49
CA LEU A 418 -13.72 10.08 -2.32
C LEU A 418 -12.35 10.76 -2.25
N VAL A 419 -12.13 11.79 -3.05
CA VAL A 419 -10.89 12.57 -3.07
C VAL A 419 -10.68 13.29 -1.74
N GLU A 420 -11.72 13.92 -1.18
CA GLU A 420 -11.65 14.53 0.15
C GLU A 420 -11.34 13.50 1.25
N GLU A 421 -12.02 12.35 1.23
CA GLU A 421 -11.79 11.26 2.18
C GLU A 421 -10.38 10.67 2.07
N THR A 422 -9.89 10.48 0.85
CA THR A 422 -8.55 9.93 0.58
C THR A 422 -7.47 10.92 1.01
N ALA A 423 -7.65 12.22 0.75
CA ALA A 423 -6.73 13.26 1.19
C ALA A 423 -6.66 13.33 2.73
N ALA A 424 -7.81 13.28 3.40
CA ALA A 424 -7.88 13.27 4.87
C ALA A 424 -7.19 12.03 5.47
N THR A 425 -7.44 10.85 4.89
CA THR A 425 -6.79 9.60 5.31
C THR A 425 -5.28 9.65 5.13
N ALA A 426 -4.81 10.21 4.00
CA ALA A 426 -3.39 10.39 3.75
C ALA A 426 -2.74 11.34 4.77
N GLU A 427 -3.40 12.44 5.13
CA GLU A 427 -2.92 13.36 6.16
C GLU A 427 -2.83 12.66 7.54
N GLU A 428 -3.84 11.88 7.91
CA GLU A 428 -3.86 11.10 9.15
C GLU A 428 -2.73 10.04 9.20
N LEU A 429 -2.49 9.32 8.10
CA LEU A 429 -1.36 8.39 7.97
C LEU A 429 -0.01 9.11 8.09
N GLY A 430 0.10 10.31 7.52
CA GLY A 430 1.27 11.17 7.66
C GLY A 430 1.52 11.56 9.11
N GLU A 431 0.48 11.95 9.85
CA GLU A 431 0.60 12.34 11.26
C GLU A 431 0.90 11.13 12.17
N MET A 432 0.24 9.99 11.96
CA MET A 432 0.54 8.75 12.66
C MET A 432 1.99 8.31 12.43
N SER A 433 2.50 8.49 11.20
CA SER A 433 3.90 8.22 10.89
C SER A 433 4.85 9.16 11.63
N LYS A 434 4.54 10.46 11.71
CA LYS A 434 5.34 11.39 12.52
C LYS A 434 5.34 11.00 14.00
N GLN A 435 4.20 10.61 14.56
CA GLN A 435 4.09 10.18 15.95
C GLN A 435 4.91 8.92 16.22
N MET A 436 4.86 7.93 15.32
CA MET A 436 5.66 6.71 15.45
C MET A 436 7.16 7.01 15.35
N ASN A 437 7.57 7.87 14.40
CA ASN A 437 8.95 8.33 14.31
C ASN A 437 9.41 9.06 15.57
N HIS A 438 8.53 9.89 16.16
CA HIS A 438 8.81 10.54 17.44
C HIS A 438 9.07 9.52 18.54
N ASN A 439 8.20 8.52 18.70
CA ASN A 439 8.39 7.45 19.69
C ASN A 439 9.69 6.67 19.49
N VAL A 440 10.03 6.31 18.24
CA VAL A 440 11.28 5.59 17.94
C VAL A 440 12.50 6.48 18.20
N SER A 441 12.43 7.78 17.92
CA SER A 441 13.54 8.71 18.14
C SER A 441 13.87 8.99 19.60
N GLN A 442 13.01 8.57 20.54
CA GLN A 442 13.35 8.56 21.97
C GLN A 442 14.45 7.54 22.29
N PHE A 443 14.61 6.51 21.46
CA PHE A 443 15.66 5.52 21.60
C PHE A 443 16.93 5.95 20.85
N LYS A 444 18.07 5.90 21.53
CA LYS A 444 19.37 6.09 20.87
C LYS A 444 19.79 4.76 20.26
N ILE A 445 19.96 4.75 18.95
CA ILE A 445 20.39 3.59 18.16
C ILE A 445 21.68 3.91 17.42
N ASN A 446 22.60 2.95 17.36
CA ASN A 446 23.80 3.07 16.54
C ASN A 446 23.48 2.59 15.12
N GLU A 447 23.01 3.49 14.27
CA GLU A 447 22.65 3.19 12.89
C GLU A 447 23.84 2.63 12.08
N ALA A 448 25.09 2.96 12.43
CA ALA A 448 26.27 2.44 11.73
C ALA A 448 26.62 0.99 12.11
N ALA A 449 26.37 0.58 13.35
CA ALA A 449 26.62 -0.79 13.83
C ALA A 449 25.53 -1.78 13.40
N ILE A 450 24.30 -1.29 13.24
CA ILE A 450 23.14 -2.08 12.85
C ILE A 450 22.91 -1.82 11.37
N GLY A 451 23.65 -2.56 10.52
CA GLY A 451 23.63 -2.43 9.06
C GLY A 451 22.33 -1.87 8.50
N ILE A 452 22.36 -0.58 8.14
CA ILE A 452 21.22 0.16 7.59
C ILE A 452 20.75 -0.52 6.30
N GLY A 453 19.46 -0.84 6.26
CA GLY A 453 18.78 -1.50 5.13
C GLY A 453 18.26 -2.88 5.52
N SER A 454 17.09 -2.92 6.14
CA SER A 454 16.39 -4.18 6.37
C SER A 454 14.95 -3.96 5.96
N ALA A 455 14.65 -4.18 4.68
CA ALA A 455 13.31 -4.60 4.35
C ALA A 455 13.01 -5.86 5.18
N LEU A 456 11.80 -5.95 5.76
CA LEU A 456 11.39 -7.11 6.56
C LEU A 456 11.49 -8.43 5.80
N GLN A 457 11.47 -8.37 4.46
CA GLN A 457 11.76 -9.47 3.55
C GLN A 457 12.42 -8.92 2.28
N THR A 458 13.62 -9.39 1.97
CA THR A 458 14.30 -9.14 0.70
C THR A 458 14.43 -10.47 -0.02
N GLY A 459 13.91 -10.58 -1.26
CA GLY A 459 14.03 -11.83 -2.03
C GLY A 459 13.38 -13.06 -1.39
N ASN A 460 12.22 -12.88 -0.73
CA ASN A 460 11.45 -13.96 -0.07
C ASN A 460 12.17 -14.66 1.10
N PHE A 461 13.18 -14.01 1.71
CA PHE A 461 13.90 -14.50 2.89
C PHE A 461 14.01 -13.40 3.96
N ASP A 462 13.88 -13.81 5.24
CA ASP A 462 14.02 -12.93 6.40
C ASP A 462 15.50 -12.83 6.83
N PHE A 463 16.26 -11.98 6.13
CA PHE A 463 17.67 -11.72 6.45
C PHE A 463 17.84 -11.13 7.85
N ALA A 464 16.87 -10.33 8.31
CA ALA A 464 16.89 -9.81 9.68
C ALA A 464 16.76 -10.92 10.72
N GLY A 465 15.84 -11.85 10.50
CA GLY A 465 15.68 -13.05 11.32
C GLY A 465 16.94 -13.92 11.31
N ALA A 466 17.59 -14.08 10.16
CA ALA A 466 18.86 -14.77 10.07
C ALA A 466 19.94 -14.10 10.95
N ARG A 467 20.12 -12.77 10.85
CA ARG A 467 21.08 -12.05 11.71
C ARG A 467 20.78 -12.24 13.20
N ARG A 468 19.51 -12.08 13.60
CA ARG A 468 19.08 -12.29 15.00
C ARG A 468 19.40 -13.71 15.48
N ALA A 469 19.14 -14.73 14.65
CA ALA A 469 19.42 -16.12 14.98
C ALA A 469 20.92 -16.37 15.17
N HIS A 470 21.79 -15.75 14.36
CA HIS A 470 23.25 -15.90 14.47
C HIS A 470 23.80 -15.21 15.72
N ARG A 471 23.31 -14.02 16.08
CA ARG A 471 23.62 -13.41 17.40
C ARG A 471 23.19 -14.31 18.56
N GLN A 472 22.01 -14.91 18.46
CA GLN A 472 21.49 -15.82 19.50
C GLN A 472 22.29 -17.10 19.65
N TRP A 473 22.95 -17.60 18.59
CA TRP A 473 23.79 -18.81 18.70
C TRP A 473 24.91 -18.61 19.71
N ARG A 474 25.56 -17.44 19.74
CA ARG A 474 26.59 -17.10 20.74
C ARG A 474 26.07 -17.28 22.16
N VAL A 475 24.91 -16.69 22.46
CA VAL A 475 24.25 -16.80 23.78
C VAL A 475 23.91 -18.25 24.12
N LYS A 476 23.32 -18.99 23.17
CA LYS A 476 22.87 -20.37 23.38
C LYS A 476 24.05 -21.32 23.64
N VAL A 477 25.10 -21.24 22.83
CA VAL A 477 26.30 -22.07 23.01
C VAL A 477 26.98 -21.74 24.33
N ARG A 478 27.10 -20.45 24.67
CA ARG A 478 27.70 -20.02 25.94
C ARG A 478 26.88 -20.46 27.16
N ALA A 479 25.55 -20.38 27.08
CA ALA A 479 24.65 -20.86 28.11
C ALA A 479 24.77 -22.39 28.30
N TYR A 480 24.87 -23.14 27.20
CA TYR A 480 25.06 -24.59 27.23
C TYR A 480 26.37 -25.01 27.91
N ILE A 481 27.51 -24.42 27.54
CA ILE A 481 28.80 -24.76 28.16
C ILE A 481 28.88 -24.40 29.66
N ASN A 482 28.02 -23.47 30.11
CA ASN A 482 27.90 -23.01 31.50
C ASN A 482 26.76 -23.66 32.29
N ASP A 483 26.18 -24.76 31.78
CA ASP A 483 25.14 -25.55 32.45
C ASP A 483 23.90 -24.72 32.84
N ILE A 484 23.53 -23.76 31.99
CA ILE A 484 22.28 -23.02 32.11
C ILE A 484 21.21 -23.77 31.34
N ASN A 485 20.07 -24.02 31.99
CA ASN A 485 18.96 -24.75 31.38
C ASN A 485 18.34 -23.91 30.25
N ILE A 486 18.58 -24.34 29.01
CA ILE A 486 18.04 -23.75 27.79
C ILE A 486 17.51 -24.83 26.87
N ASN A 487 16.56 -24.48 26.01
CA ASN A 487 16.16 -25.35 24.91
C ASN A 487 17.25 -25.31 23.82
N PHE A 488 18.10 -26.33 23.80
CA PHE A 488 19.26 -26.43 22.91
C PHE A 488 19.30 -27.79 22.21
N ASP A 489 19.03 -27.80 20.91
CA ASP A 489 19.22 -28.98 20.07
C ASP A 489 20.64 -28.99 19.51
N ARG A 490 21.45 -29.88 20.07
CA ARG A 490 22.85 -30.08 19.70
C ARG A 490 23.03 -30.39 18.21
N SER A 491 22.15 -31.22 17.64
CA SER A 491 22.29 -31.68 16.26
C SER A 491 22.08 -30.54 15.26
N SER A 492 21.11 -29.68 15.54
CA SER A 492 20.86 -28.46 14.75
C SER A 492 21.93 -27.37 14.94
N ALA A 493 22.68 -27.40 16.04
CA ALA A 493 23.66 -26.37 16.37
C ALA A 493 24.97 -26.54 15.59
N SER A 494 25.43 -27.77 15.38
CA SER A 494 26.65 -28.08 14.63
C SER A 494 26.43 -28.23 13.12
N ASP A 495 25.19 -28.45 12.67
CA ASP A 495 24.86 -28.59 11.25
C ASP A 495 24.30 -27.28 10.69
N GLY A 496 25.14 -26.54 9.97
CA GLY A 496 24.74 -25.29 9.32
C GLY A 496 23.66 -25.46 8.27
N SER A 497 23.51 -26.63 7.63
CA SER A 497 22.52 -26.83 6.57
C SER A 497 21.07 -26.83 7.07
N VAL A 498 20.86 -27.07 8.37
CA VAL A 498 19.54 -27.21 8.99
C VAL A 498 18.99 -25.86 9.47
N CYS A 499 19.87 -24.87 9.69
CA CYS A 499 19.49 -23.55 10.14
C CYS A 499 18.73 -22.78 9.01
N ALA A 500 17.98 -21.74 9.37
CA ALA A 500 17.18 -20.99 8.39
C ALA A 500 18.04 -20.39 7.27
N LEU A 501 19.23 -19.88 7.61
CA LEU A 501 20.17 -19.33 6.64
C LEU A 501 20.80 -20.43 5.77
N GLY A 502 21.21 -21.57 6.35
CA GLY A 502 21.76 -22.67 5.57
C GLY A 502 20.75 -23.28 4.59
N LYS A 503 19.49 -23.48 5.02
CA LYS A 503 18.41 -23.90 4.12
C LYS A 503 18.23 -22.93 2.95
N TRP A 504 18.42 -21.63 3.21
CA TRP A 504 18.39 -20.63 2.16
C TRP A 504 19.64 -20.70 1.28
N ILE A 505 20.86 -20.67 1.84
CA ILE A 505 22.15 -20.75 1.11
C ILE A 505 22.17 -21.96 0.16
N TYR A 506 21.76 -23.14 0.63
CA TYR A 506 21.78 -24.37 -0.18
C TYR A 506 20.51 -24.57 -1.02
N GLY A 507 19.51 -23.71 -0.86
CA GLY A 507 18.28 -23.69 -1.65
C GLY A 507 18.25 -22.50 -2.61
N HIS A 508 17.33 -21.56 -2.37
CA HIS A 508 17.13 -20.37 -3.20
C HIS A 508 18.35 -19.42 -3.25
N GLY A 509 19.21 -19.45 -2.25
CA GLY A 509 20.45 -18.67 -2.21
C GLY A 509 21.43 -19.03 -3.34
N GLN A 510 21.35 -20.24 -3.90
CA GLN A 510 22.23 -20.68 -4.99
C GLN A 510 22.10 -19.84 -6.27
N ASP A 511 21.00 -19.12 -6.44
CA ASP A 511 20.82 -18.16 -7.52
C ASP A 511 21.83 -16.99 -7.43
N TYR A 512 22.40 -16.76 -6.25
CA TYR A 512 23.33 -15.67 -5.93
C TYR A 512 24.80 -16.11 -5.83
N LYS A 513 25.12 -17.37 -6.17
CA LYS A 513 26.49 -17.94 -6.08
C LYS A 513 27.58 -17.21 -6.85
N GLY A 514 27.21 -16.35 -7.81
CA GLY A 514 28.14 -15.52 -8.56
C GLY A 514 28.63 -14.27 -7.80
N ILE A 515 28.03 -13.95 -6.66
CA ILE A 515 28.36 -12.76 -5.86
C ILE A 515 29.51 -13.13 -4.89
N PRO A 516 30.63 -12.38 -4.86
CA PRO A 516 31.73 -12.65 -3.95
C PRO A 516 31.32 -12.73 -2.48
N ALA A 517 30.44 -11.82 -2.04
CA ALA A 517 29.89 -11.83 -0.68
C ALA A 517 29.08 -13.10 -0.35
N PHE A 518 28.42 -13.72 -1.33
CA PHE A 518 27.70 -14.98 -1.13
C PHE A 518 28.67 -16.16 -0.92
N ILE A 519 29.73 -16.23 -1.74
CA ILE A 519 30.75 -17.29 -1.64
C ILE A 519 31.44 -17.23 -0.28
N GLU A 520 31.75 -16.01 0.17
CA GLU A 520 32.35 -15.79 1.48
C GLU A 520 31.36 -16.09 2.60
N LEU A 521 30.08 -15.71 2.47
CA LEU A 521 29.02 -16.04 3.41
C LEU A 521 28.86 -17.55 3.60
N GLU A 522 28.83 -18.32 2.51
CA GLU A 522 28.72 -19.79 2.55
C GLU A 522 29.88 -20.41 3.34
N ARG A 523 31.11 -19.94 3.10
CA ARG A 523 32.31 -20.40 3.80
C ARG A 523 32.30 -20.05 5.29
N GLU A 524 32.12 -18.77 5.61
CA GLU A 524 32.13 -18.25 6.99
C GLU A 524 30.99 -18.84 7.83
N HIS A 525 29.83 -19.07 7.22
CA HIS A 525 28.70 -19.73 7.86
C HIS A 525 29.00 -21.20 8.22
N ALA A 526 29.63 -21.95 7.30
CA ALA A 526 30.06 -23.31 7.58
C ALA A 526 31.13 -23.36 8.68
N GLU A 527 32.07 -22.41 8.67
CA GLU A 527 33.11 -22.26 9.68
C GLU A 527 32.55 -21.93 11.06
N LEU A 528 31.56 -21.03 11.15
CA LEU A 528 30.82 -20.72 12.36
C LEU A 528 30.23 -21.99 13.00
N HIS A 529 29.50 -22.79 12.22
CA HIS A 529 28.90 -24.03 12.71
C HIS A 529 29.94 -25.10 13.09
N SER A 530 31.09 -25.12 12.42
CA SER A 530 32.25 -25.94 12.80
C SER A 530 32.79 -25.55 14.18
N PHE A 531 32.94 -24.24 14.47
CA PHE A 531 33.33 -23.76 15.79
C PHE A 531 32.32 -24.17 16.87
N ILE A 532 31.01 -24.07 16.59
CA ILE A 532 29.97 -24.55 17.50
C ILE A 532 30.19 -26.04 17.80
N GLY A 533 30.39 -26.88 16.78
CA GLY A 533 30.67 -28.30 16.96
C GLY A 533 31.88 -28.57 17.86
N LYS A 534 33.00 -27.89 17.60
CA LYS A 534 34.24 -28.01 18.39
C LYS A 534 34.03 -27.61 19.86
N ILE A 535 33.31 -26.52 20.12
CA ILE A 535 32.99 -26.07 21.48
C ILE A 535 32.18 -27.13 22.24
N LEU A 536 31.21 -27.76 21.57
CA LEU A 536 30.37 -28.81 22.16
C LEU A 536 31.18 -30.08 22.47
N GLU A 537 32.11 -30.46 21.61
CA GLU A 537 33.04 -31.58 21.86
C GLU A 537 33.98 -31.30 23.05
N LEU A 538 34.52 -30.08 23.14
CA LEU A 538 35.37 -29.66 24.27
C LEU A 538 34.61 -29.71 25.60
N LYS A 539 33.32 -29.31 25.59
CA LYS A 539 32.44 -29.44 26.76
C LYS A 539 32.23 -30.90 27.17
N ASP A 540 32.06 -31.82 26.23
CA ASP A 540 31.85 -33.24 26.53
C ASP A 540 33.07 -33.89 27.20
N ILE A 541 34.29 -33.48 26.81
CA ILE A 541 35.53 -33.98 27.42
C ILE A 541 35.92 -33.23 28.71
N GLY A 542 35.13 -32.23 29.12
CA GLY A 542 35.33 -31.44 30.32
C GLY A 542 36.35 -30.31 30.20
N ASP A 543 36.83 -29.98 28.99
CA ASP A 543 37.79 -28.90 28.75
C ASP A 543 37.06 -27.55 28.54
N ILE A 544 36.54 -27.01 29.64
CA ILE A 544 35.78 -25.76 29.65
C ILE A 544 36.65 -24.55 29.32
N GLN A 545 37.95 -24.59 29.65
CA GLN A 545 38.86 -23.48 29.42
C GLN A 545 39.08 -23.27 27.93
N THR A 546 39.45 -24.33 27.20
CA THR A 546 39.61 -24.26 25.75
C THR A 546 38.27 -23.97 25.05
N ALA A 547 37.15 -24.49 25.59
CA ALA A 547 35.82 -24.17 25.06
C ALA A 547 35.51 -22.66 25.15
N ASN A 548 35.88 -21.98 26.24
CA ASN A 548 35.72 -20.54 26.39
C ASN A 548 36.65 -19.74 25.46
N GLU A 549 37.87 -20.22 25.19
CA GLU A 549 38.77 -19.58 24.22
C GLU A 549 38.21 -19.67 22.78
N GLU A 550 37.61 -20.81 22.43
CA GLU A 550 36.96 -21.00 21.12
C GLU A 550 35.67 -20.17 20.98
N MET A 551 35.01 -19.78 22.08
CA MET A 551 33.86 -18.87 22.05
C MET A 551 34.20 -17.50 21.45
N SER A 552 35.43 -17.00 21.61
CA SER A 552 35.86 -15.74 20.99
C SER A 552 35.92 -15.85 19.48
N LYS A 553 36.40 -16.98 18.95
CA LYS A 553 36.42 -17.27 17.51
C LYS A 553 35.01 -17.41 16.94
N LEU A 554 34.12 -18.05 17.71
CA LEU A 554 32.70 -18.12 17.35
C LEU A 554 32.06 -16.72 17.27
N ALA A 555 32.41 -15.81 18.19
CA ALA A 555 31.91 -14.45 18.18
C ALA A 555 32.37 -13.68 16.92
N GLU A 556 33.66 -13.78 16.56
CA GLU A 556 34.22 -13.17 15.34
C GLU A 556 33.55 -13.74 14.07
N ALA A 557 33.41 -15.06 13.98
CA ALA A 557 32.73 -15.71 12.87
C ALA A 557 31.25 -15.29 12.77
N SER A 558 30.56 -15.14 13.90
CA SER A 558 29.18 -14.64 13.94
C SER A 558 29.07 -13.21 13.40
N GLU A 559 29.95 -12.30 13.80
CA GLU A 559 29.95 -10.93 13.28
C GLU A 559 30.29 -10.88 11.78
N SER A 560 31.24 -11.72 11.33
CA SER A 560 31.58 -11.89 9.91
C SER A 560 30.36 -12.32 9.08
N VAL A 561 29.66 -13.38 9.51
CA VAL A 561 28.42 -13.85 8.87
C VAL A 561 27.36 -12.76 8.82
N ILE A 562 27.13 -12.04 9.94
CA ILE A 562 26.16 -10.95 10.00
C ILE A 562 26.54 -9.82 9.03
N GLY A 563 27.82 -9.45 8.96
CA GLY A 563 28.34 -8.46 8.03
C GLY A 563 28.13 -8.85 6.57
N LEU A 564 28.40 -10.11 6.22
CA LEU A 564 28.21 -10.64 4.88
C LEU A 564 26.73 -10.73 4.48
N ILE A 565 25.85 -11.07 5.42
CA ILE A 565 24.39 -10.97 5.21
C ILE A 565 24.00 -9.54 4.84
N ASN A 566 24.49 -8.53 5.58
CA ASN A 566 24.18 -7.12 5.29
C ASN A 566 24.69 -6.69 3.90
N GLN A 567 25.88 -7.13 3.50
CA GLN A 567 26.43 -6.83 2.17
C GLN A 567 25.59 -7.45 1.06
N LEU A 568 25.16 -8.70 1.24
CA LEU A 568 24.34 -9.42 0.28
C LEU A 568 22.95 -8.80 0.15
N GLU A 569 22.31 -8.45 1.27
CA GLU A 569 21.01 -7.77 1.30
C GLU A 569 21.07 -6.44 0.53
N ARG A 570 22.09 -5.62 0.78
CA ARG A 570 22.31 -4.36 0.04
C ARG A 570 22.52 -4.57 -1.45
N TYR A 571 23.23 -5.63 -1.85
CA TYR A 571 23.39 -5.96 -3.26
C TYR A 571 22.04 -6.31 -3.91
N MET A 572 21.20 -7.07 -3.21
CA MET A 572 19.88 -7.46 -3.69
C MET A 572 18.93 -6.26 -3.79
N GLU A 573 18.93 -5.35 -2.80
CA GLU A 573 18.15 -4.11 -2.82
C GLU A 573 18.56 -3.20 -3.99
N ASN A 574 19.87 -3.01 -4.21
CA ASN A 574 20.38 -2.19 -5.31
C ASN A 574 20.19 -2.85 -6.69
N GLY A 575 20.30 -4.19 -6.77
CA GLY A 575 20.07 -4.97 -7.99
C GLY A 575 18.59 -5.00 -8.40
N ALA A 576 17.67 -5.05 -7.44
CA ALA A 576 16.24 -4.88 -7.68
C ALA A 576 15.92 -3.47 -8.22
N GLY A 577 16.66 -2.45 -7.76
CA GLY A 577 16.61 -1.09 -8.31
C GLY A 577 16.97 -1.02 -9.80
N MET A 578 18.00 -1.75 -10.25
CA MET A 578 18.36 -1.82 -11.68
C MET A 578 17.36 -2.61 -12.53
N MET A 579 16.80 -3.72 -12.03
CA MET A 579 15.74 -4.45 -12.75
C MET A 579 14.42 -3.67 -12.82
N ALA A 580 14.05 -2.91 -11.79
CA ALA A 580 12.89 -2.02 -11.83
C ALA A 580 13.08 -0.86 -12.82
N GLN A 581 14.30 -0.30 -12.92
CA GLN A 581 14.63 0.71 -13.93
C GLN A 581 14.63 0.13 -15.36
N HIS A 582 15.09 -1.11 -15.54
CA HIS A 582 15.05 -1.82 -16.82
C HIS A 582 13.62 -2.15 -17.24
N ASN A 583 12.77 -2.63 -16.31
CA ASN A 583 11.37 -2.92 -16.57
C ASN A 583 10.55 -1.62 -16.80
N ALA A 584 10.90 -0.51 -16.15
CA ALA A 584 10.29 0.80 -16.43
C ALA A 584 10.71 1.33 -17.82
N LEU A 585 11.96 1.14 -18.22
CA LEU A 585 12.45 1.47 -19.57
C LEU A 585 11.84 0.54 -20.64
N GLU A 586 11.64 -0.75 -20.35
CA GLU A 586 10.93 -1.68 -21.23
C GLU A 586 9.43 -1.35 -21.31
N ALA A 587 8.77 -0.98 -20.21
CA ALA A 587 7.38 -0.56 -20.23
C ALA A 587 7.18 0.75 -21.02
N MET A 588 8.13 1.70 -20.93
CA MET A 588 8.15 2.92 -21.75
C MET A 588 8.50 2.64 -23.22
N ALA A 589 9.28 1.58 -23.53
CA ALA A 589 9.54 1.12 -24.88
C ALA A 589 8.40 0.25 -25.48
N SER A 590 7.50 -0.27 -24.63
CA SER A 590 6.39 -1.15 -24.99
C SER A 590 5.06 -0.43 -25.20
N THR A 591 4.96 0.87 -24.94
CA THR A 591 3.80 1.66 -25.36
C THR A 591 3.77 1.78 -26.89
N PRO A 592 2.74 1.25 -27.58
CA PRO A 592 2.63 1.44 -29.02
C PRO A 592 2.42 2.93 -29.30
N ALA A 593 3.24 3.49 -30.19
CA ALA A 593 3.00 4.82 -30.74
C ALA A 593 1.56 4.90 -31.29
N PRO A 594 0.82 6.00 -31.08
CA PRO A 594 -0.52 6.15 -31.61
C PRO A 594 -0.46 6.02 -33.15
N ALA A 595 -1.16 5.02 -33.67
CA ALA A 595 -1.17 4.74 -35.09
C ALA A 595 -1.77 5.92 -35.87
N ALA A 596 -0.95 6.53 -36.74
CA ALA A 596 -1.40 7.53 -37.69
C ALA A 596 -2.49 6.95 -38.62
N PRO A 597 -3.55 7.71 -38.96
CA PRO A 597 -4.68 7.20 -39.72
C PRO A 597 -4.26 6.92 -41.18
N LYS A 598 -4.31 5.66 -41.59
CA LYS A 598 -4.12 5.27 -43.00
C LYS A 598 -5.42 5.48 -43.77
N ALA A 599 -5.33 6.33 -44.80
CA ALA A 599 -6.39 6.58 -45.77
C ALA A 599 -6.80 5.30 -46.52
N LYS A 600 -8.11 5.04 -46.60
CA LYS A 600 -8.69 3.99 -47.45
C LYS A 600 -8.85 4.50 -48.90
N PRO A 601 -8.48 3.71 -49.93
CA PRO A 601 -8.89 4.00 -51.29
C PRO A 601 -10.29 3.47 -51.58
N ALA A 602 -11.01 4.21 -52.42
CA ALA A 602 -12.34 3.88 -52.93
C ALA A 602 -12.28 2.97 -54.17
N GLN A 603 -13.26 2.04 -54.29
CA GLN A 603 -13.91 1.52 -55.52
C GLN A 603 -14.80 0.33 -55.11
N SER A 604 -16.14 0.42 -55.17
CA SER A 604 -17.09 0.35 -56.30
C SER A 604 -17.50 -1.08 -56.73
N THR A 605 -18.81 -1.31 -56.57
CA THR A 605 -19.76 -2.09 -57.38
C THR A 605 -19.76 -3.62 -57.42
N HIS A 606 -20.93 -4.13 -56.99
CA HIS A 606 -21.69 -5.31 -57.44
C HIS A 606 -21.07 -6.72 -57.38
N THR A 607 -21.68 -7.59 -56.58
CA THR A 607 -22.42 -8.76 -57.10
C THR A 607 -23.28 -9.44 -56.04
N ARG A 608 -24.42 -9.95 -56.52
CA ARG A 608 -25.55 -10.57 -55.83
C ARG A 608 -25.27 -12.05 -55.53
N LYS A 609 -25.63 -12.55 -54.34
CA LYS A 609 -26.11 -13.94 -54.12
C LYS A 609 -26.80 -14.11 -52.77
N SER A 610 -27.84 -14.94 -52.80
CA SER A 610 -28.84 -15.20 -51.76
C SER A 610 -28.48 -16.38 -50.85
N THR A 611 -29.27 -16.51 -49.76
CA THR A 611 -29.52 -17.70 -48.88
C THR A 611 -28.33 -18.11 -47.99
N THR A 612 -28.43 -18.27 -46.67
CA THR A 612 -29.34 -19.15 -45.90
C THR A 612 -29.40 -18.73 -44.41
N ALA A 613 -30.42 -19.24 -43.71
CA ALA A 613 -30.80 -19.02 -42.32
C ALA A 613 -29.84 -19.56 -41.23
N THR A 614 -30.25 -19.35 -39.97
CA THR A 614 -29.77 -19.90 -38.67
C THR A 614 -28.44 -19.32 -38.17
N GLN A 615 -28.24 -18.91 -36.90
CA GLN A 615 -28.88 -19.23 -35.61
C GLN A 615 -28.43 -18.16 -34.58
N ALA A 616 -29.31 -17.73 -33.67
CA ALA A 616 -28.97 -16.85 -32.54
C ALA A 616 -28.29 -17.66 -31.40
N PRO A 617 -27.32 -17.11 -30.64
CA PRO A 617 -26.76 -17.80 -29.48
C PRO A 617 -27.72 -17.77 -28.30
N ALA A 618 -27.85 -18.91 -27.62
CA ALA A 618 -28.70 -19.10 -26.45
C ALA A 618 -28.12 -18.40 -25.20
N LEU A 619 -28.97 -17.64 -24.51
CA LEU A 619 -28.75 -17.13 -23.15
C LEU A 619 -28.78 -18.29 -22.15
N GLN A 620 -27.72 -18.44 -21.36
CA GLN A 620 -27.66 -19.33 -20.20
C GLN A 620 -28.41 -18.69 -19.02
N ALA A 621 -29.41 -19.39 -18.49
CA ALA A 621 -30.10 -19.03 -17.26
C ALA A 621 -29.30 -19.50 -16.03
N PRO A 622 -29.22 -18.73 -14.93
CA PRO A 622 -28.62 -19.18 -13.67
C PRO A 622 -29.57 -20.13 -12.92
N ALA A 623 -28.98 -21.06 -12.18
CA ALA A 623 -29.65 -22.10 -11.39
C ALA A 623 -30.43 -21.53 -10.17
N PRO A 624 -31.49 -22.20 -9.69
CA PRO A 624 -32.32 -21.69 -8.60
C PRO A 624 -31.70 -21.98 -7.22
N THR A 625 -31.54 -20.95 -6.40
CA THR A 625 -31.35 -21.07 -4.95
C THR A 625 -32.71 -21.01 -4.26
N GLN A 626 -33.08 -22.09 -3.56
CA GLN A 626 -34.18 -22.07 -2.59
C GLN A 626 -33.65 -21.75 -1.19
N PRO A 627 -34.48 -21.14 -0.31
CA PRO A 627 -34.05 -20.60 0.97
C PRO A 627 -34.18 -21.65 2.09
N ALA A 628 -33.19 -21.69 2.97
CA ALA A 628 -33.32 -22.33 4.28
C ALA A 628 -33.27 -21.24 5.36
N ARG A 629 -34.38 -21.10 6.08
CA ARG A 629 -34.45 -20.50 7.41
C ARG A 629 -33.73 -21.43 8.39
N ASP A 630 -32.93 -20.88 9.28
CA ASP A 630 -32.83 -21.42 10.63
C ASP A 630 -32.53 -20.29 11.62
N ASP A 631 -33.29 -20.31 12.72
CA ASP A 631 -33.28 -19.38 13.84
C ASP A 631 -32.30 -19.90 14.91
N SER A 632 -31.38 -19.06 15.41
CA SER A 632 -30.68 -19.12 16.72
C SER A 632 -29.46 -18.19 16.62
N ASP A 633 -29.46 -16.97 17.15
CA ASP A 633 -29.47 -16.59 18.57
C ASP A 633 -28.76 -17.60 19.47
N GLU A 634 -27.46 -17.41 19.63
CA GLU A 634 -26.64 -17.80 20.80
C GLU A 634 -25.18 -17.46 20.48
N TRP A 635 -24.65 -16.29 20.88
CA TRP A 635 -23.25 -16.02 21.25
C TRP A 635 -23.16 -14.56 21.78
N SER A 636 -23.89 -14.29 22.85
CA SER A 636 -23.52 -13.28 23.84
C SER A 636 -22.79 -13.99 24.97
N ASP A 637 -21.66 -13.43 25.40
CA ASP A 637 -20.74 -13.88 26.46
C ASP A 637 -19.59 -14.80 26.00
N PHE A 638 -18.46 -14.20 25.62
CA PHE A 638 -17.13 -14.48 26.20
C PHE A 638 -16.12 -13.37 25.89
#